data_AF-A0A355AS64-F1
#
_entry.id   AF-A0A355AS64-F1
#
_cell.length_a   1.000
_cell.length_b   1.000
_cell.length_c   1.000
_cell.angle_alpha   90.00
_cell.angle_beta   90.00
_cell.angle_gamma   90.00
#
_symmetry.space_group_name_H-M   'P 1'
#
loop_
_entity.id
_entity.type
_entity.pdbx_description
1 polymer ?
#
loop_
_entity_poly.entity_id
_entity_poly.type
_entity_poly.pdbx_seq_one_letter_code
_entity_poly.pdbx_strand_id
1 'polypeptide(L)'
;MSYIAVVDLGTGNLHSVGKALERVASGTRVEISCEPDVIGQASHVVLPGQGAVGTWLDALARQGLQETLSTVLQSRPVLGICLGLQALFDHSTEDGGRVGLGFLKGEVKHFTEGIGLDHDVQKVPHMGWNNVTQTTSHPLWAGINQHSRFYFVHSYYADAVQCVEVLGTTEYGVRFTSAAGRENVFAVQFHPEKSHTQGLALLHNFVHWNGCT
;
A
#
# COMPACT_ATOMS: atom_id res chain seq x y z
N MET A 1 23.01 11.84 2.65
CA MET A 1 22.57 11.64 1.25
C MET A 1 21.08 11.29 1.28
N SER A 2 20.25 11.85 0.41
CA SER A 2 18.82 11.49 0.34
C SER A 2 18.67 10.20 -0.49
N TYR A 3 17.96 9.23 0.07
CA TYR A 3 17.62 7.97 -0.59
C TYR A 3 16.21 7.53 -0.19
N ILE A 4 15.63 6.64 -0.98
CA ILE A 4 14.34 6.00 -0.75
C ILE A 4 14.63 4.59 -0.22
N ALA A 5 14.10 4.25 0.94
CA ALA A 5 14.18 2.89 1.46
C ALA A 5 12.97 2.06 1.02
N VAL A 6 13.20 0.84 0.54
CA VAL A 6 12.19 -0.18 0.31
C VAL A 6 12.40 -1.25 1.36
N VAL A 7 11.43 -1.41 2.27
CA VAL A 7 11.56 -2.32 3.41
C VAL A 7 11.52 -3.77 2.94
N ASP A 8 12.55 -4.54 3.29
CA ASP A 8 12.69 -5.96 2.96
C ASP A 8 12.33 -6.85 4.15
N LEU A 9 11.09 -7.34 4.19
CA LEU A 9 10.65 -8.32 5.18
C LEU A 9 10.78 -9.78 4.70
N GLY A 10 11.56 -10.03 3.65
CA GLY A 10 11.74 -11.35 3.04
C GLY A 10 10.53 -11.82 2.23
N THR A 11 9.56 -10.94 1.97
CA THR A 11 8.35 -11.24 1.19
C THR A 11 8.10 -10.16 0.14
N GLY A 12 7.51 -10.56 -0.99
CA GLY A 12 7.12 -9.64 -2.05
C GLY A 12 8.10 -9.50 -3.21
N ASN A 13 7.65 -8.79 -4.25
CA ASN A 13 8.42 -8.55 -5.47
C ASN A 13 9.19 -7.22 -5.35
N LEU A 14 10.17 -7.20 -4.44
CA LEU A 14 11.00 -6.04 -4.13
C LEU A 14 11.77 -5.55 -5.35
N HIS A 15 12.18 -6.48 -6.23
CA HIS A 15 12.89 -6.14 -7.46
C HIS A 15 12.04 -5.25 -8.39
N SER A 16 10.76 -5.59 -8.59
CA SER A 16 9.89 -4.78 -9.47
C SER A 16 9.58 -3.42 -8.86
N VAL A 17 9.34 -3.36 -7.55
CA VAL A 17 9.15 -2.09 -6.82
C VAL A 17 10.40 -1.22 -6.94
N GLY A 18 11.58 -1.77 -6.65
CA GLY A 18 12.86 -1.06 -6.74
C GLY A 18 13.12 -0.53 -8.15
N LYS A 19 12.94 -1.35 -9.19
CA LYS A 19 13.11 -0.93 -10.59
C LYS A 19 12.13 0.17 -11.02
N ALA A 20 10.88 0.08 -10.58
CA ALA A 20 9.87 1.10 -10.88
C ALA A 20 10.21 2.43 -10.19
N LEU A 21 10.69 2.39 -8.95
CA LEU A 21 11.18 3.57 -8.23
C LEU A 21 12.42 4.16 -8.89
N GLU A 22 13.44 3.35 -9.19
CA GLU A 22 14.67 3.80 -9.89
C GLU A 22 14.34 4.58 -11.18
N ARG A 23 13.31 4.13 -11.91
CA ARG A 23 12.87 4.78 -13.15
C ARG A 23 12.31 6.19 -12.95
N VAL A 24 11.73 6.48 -11.79
CA VAL A 24 11.08 7.77 -11.49
C VAL A 24 11.82 8.59 -10.43
N ALA A 25 12.85 8.02 -9.81
CA ALA A 25 13.61 8.59 -8.69
C ALA A 25 14.47 9.81 -9.06
N SER A 26 14.56 10.16 -10.36
CA SER A 26 15.34 11.32 -10.86
C SER A 26 16.78 11.39 -10.34
N GLY A 27 17.43 10.23 -10.18
CA GLY A 27 18.79 10.12 -9.64
C GLY A 27 18.89 9.92 -8.11
N THR A 28 17.77 9.95 -7.39
CA THR A 28 17.71 9.56 -5.98
C THR A 28 18.01 8.06 -5.84
N ARG A 29 18.89 7.69 -4.91
CA ARG A 29 19.23 6.29 -4.65
C ARG A 29 18.01 5.55 -4.08
N VAL A 30 17.76 4.34 -4.57
CA VAL A 30 16.80 3.40 -4.00
C VAL A 30 17.58 2.31 -3.27
N GLU A 31 17.27 2.10 -2.00
CA GLU A 31 17.93 1.12 -1.14
C GLU A 31 16.90 0.09 -0.67
N ILE A 32 17.11 -1.19 -0.98
CA ILE A 32 16.31 -2.29 -0.42
C ILE A 32 17.01 -2.74 0.86
N SER A 33 16.33 -2.68 2.00
CA SER A 33 16.96 -2.97 3.29
C SER A 33 15.98 -3.46 4.35
N CYS A 34 16.49 -4.29 5.25
CA CYS A 34 15.87 -4.70 6.50
C CYS A 34 16.50 -4.03 7.74
N GLU A 35 17.47 -3.12 7.54
CA GLU A 35 18.23 -2.53 8.64
C GLU A 35 17.50 -1.32 9.22
N PRO A 36 17.23 -1.28 10.55
CA PRO A 36 16.55 -0.17 11.23
C PRO A 36 17.14 1.21 10.92
N ASP A 37 18.48 1.32 10.94
CA ASP A 37 19.18 2.59 10.71
C ASP A 37 19.03 3.09 9.28
N VAL A 38 19.05 2.17 8.31
CA VAL A 38 18.86 2.51 6.88
C VAL A 38 17.43 2.99 6.65
N ILE A 39 16.45 2.32 7.23
CA ILE A 39 15.04 2.69 7.06
C ILE A 39 14.75 4.02 7.78
N GLY A 40 15.25 4.21 9.00
CA GLY A 40 15.02 5.42 9.80
C GLY A 40 15.67 6.69 9.25
N GLN A 41 16.78 6.56 8.52
CA GLN A 41 17.50 7.70 7.93
C GLN A 41 17.05 8.03 6.50
N ALA A 42 16.20 7.19 5.89
CA ALA A 42 15.71 7.41 4.55
C ALA A 42 14.87 8.69 4.44
N SER A 43 14.87 9.29 3.24
CA SER A 43 14.01 10.44 2.95
C SER A 43 12.56 10.06 2.69
N HIS A 44 12.35 8.87 2.14
CA HIS A 44 11.04 8.27 1.83
C HIS A 44 11.13 6.78 2.14
N VAL A 45 10.02 6.19 2.57
CA VAL A 45 9.96 4.76 2.89
C VAL A 45 8.82 4.10 2.14
N VAL A 46 9.09 2.95 1.53
CA VAL A 46 8.09 2.12 0.88
C VAL A 46 7.92 0.84 1.69
N LEU A 47 6.67 0.50 2.02
CA LEU A 47 6.27 -0.72 2.71
C LEU A 47 5.60 -1.66 1.70
N PRO A 48 6.37 -2.45 0.94
CA PRO A 48 5.80 -3.48 0.09
C PRO A 48 5.44 -4.73 0.90
N GLY A 49 4.55 -5.56 0.36
CA GLY A 49 4.37 -6.91 0.86
C GLY A 49 3.52 -7.77 -0.07
N GLN A 50 3.74 -9.08 -0.01
CA GLN A 50 2.90 -10.12 -0.62
C GLN A 50 2.79 -11.31 0.33
N GLY A 51 1.75 -12.12 0.17
CA GLY A 51 1.45 -13.24 1.06
C GLY A 51 0.40 -12.85 2.10
N ALA A 52 0.58 -13.30 3.33
CA ALA A 52 -0.32 -13.03 4.45
C ALA A 52 0.19 -11.88 5.32
N VAL A 53 -0.72 -11.00 5.77
CA VAL A 53 -0.43 -9.87 6.67
C VAL A 53 0.15 -10.35 7.99
N GLY A 54 -0.29 -11.50 8.50
CA GLY A 54 0.24 -12.09 9.72
C GLY A 54 1.74 -12.41 9.60
N THR A 55 2.13 -13.08 8.51
CA THR A 55 3.54 -13.37 8.21
C THR A 55 4.36 -12.10 8.05
N TRP A 56 3.78 -11.06 7.44
CA TRP A 56 4.43 -9.76 7.26
C TRP A 56 4.69 -9.06 8.60
N LEU A 57 3.70 -9.04 9.50
CA LEU A 57 3.82 -8.48 10.85
C LEU A 57 4.82 -9.27 11.71
N ASP A 58 4.83 -10.60 11.59
CA ASP A 58 5.80 -11.45 12.28
C ASP A 58 7.22 -11.18 11.79
N ALA A 59 7.40 -10.99 10.48
CA ALA A 59 8.70 -10.63 9.91
C ALA A 59 9.19 -9.26 10.40
N LEU A 60 8.29 -8.26 10.46
CA LEU A 60 8.58 -6.94 11.02
C LEU A 60 9.08 -7.04 12.47
N ALA A 61 8.40 -7.86 13.28
CA ALA A 61 8.77 -8.09 14.68
C ALA A 61 10.14 -8.78 14.80
N ARG A 62 10.37 -9.86 14.04
CA ARG A 62 11.64 -10.61 14.06
C ARG A 62 12.84 -9.77 13.65
N GLN A 63 12.65 -8.81 12.73
CA GLN A 63 13.71 -7.91 12.28
C GLN A 63 13.89 -6.69 13.20
N GLY A 64 13.10 -6.54 14.26
CA GLY A 64 13.21 -5.42 15.20
C GLY A 64 12.79 -4.06 14.60
N LEU A 65 11.97 -4.06 13.55
CA LEU A 65 11.63 -2.85 12.79
C LEU A 65 10.41 -2.10 13.31
N GLN A 66 9.74 -2.59 14.36
CA GLN A 66 8.50 -2.01 14.88
C GLN A 66 8.67 -0.55 15.32
N GLU A 67 9.70 -0.26 16.11
CA GLU A 67 9.97 1.09 16.64
C GLU A 67 10.39 2.05 15.52
N THR A 68 11.28 1.60 14.64
CA THR A 68 11.69 2.35 13.44
C THR A 68 10.49 2.70 12.59
N LEU A 69 9.60 1.75 12.33
CA LEU A 69 8.43 1.97 11.49
C LEU A 69 7.43 2.92 12.15
N SER A 70 7.20 2.79 13.45
CA SER A 70 6.37 3.73 14.23
C SER A 70 6.87 5.17 14.09
N THR A 71 8.19 5.37 14.18
CA THR A 71 8.83 6.67 14.02
C THR A 71 8.71 7.21 12.59
N VAL A 72 8.96 6.37 11.59
CA VAL A 72 8.88 6.72 10.17
C VAL A 72 7.46 7.13 9.77
N LEU A 73 6.44 6.40 10.26
CA LEU A 73 5.03 6.70 10.01
C LEU A 73 4.60 8.08 10.54
N GLN A 74 5.34 8.68 11.46
CA GLN A 74 5.03 10.01 12.01
C GLN A 74 5.89 11.14 11.43
N SER A 75 6.90 10.84 10.61
CA SER A 75 7.94 11.84 10.29
C SER A 75 8.42 11.84 8.84
N ARG A 76 8.11 10.80 8.05
CA ARG A 76 8.62 10.63 6.69
C ARG A 76 7.50 10.28 5.71
N PRO A 77 7.57 10.72 4.44
CA PRO A 77 6.70 10.19 3.41
C PRO A 77 6.76 8.65 3.36
N VAL A 78 5.62 8.00 3.55
CA VAL A 78 5.47 6.53 3.50
C VAL A 78 4.50 6.13 2.40
N LEU A 79 4.91 5.15 1.59
CA LEU A 79 4.04 4.47 0.63
C LEU A 79 3.81 3.01 1.02
N GLY A 80 2.60 2.67 1.45
CA GLY A 80 2.17 1.27 1.64
C GLY A 80 1.67 0.65 0.34
N ILE A 81 2.11 -0.56 -0.02
CA ILE A 81 1.68 -1.25 -1.25
C ILE A 81 1.11 -2.63 -0.94
N CYS A 82 -0.12 -2.88 -1.39
CA CYS A 82 -0.86 -4.13 -1.23
C CYS A 82 -0.96 -4.56 0.24
N LEU A 83 -0.18 -5.53 0.70
CA LEU A 83 -0.11 -5.88 2.13
C LEU A 83 0.36 -4.70 2.99
N GLY A 84 1.18 -3.80 2.46
CA GLY A 84 1.59 -2.60 3.19
C GLY A 84 0.40 -1.70 3.52
N LEU A 85 -0.63 -1.63 2.68
CA LEU A 85 -1.89 -0.97 3.03
C LEU A 85 -2.61 -1.74 4.12
N GLN A 86 -2.74 -3.06 3.98
CA GLN A 86 -3.50 -3.89 4.91
C GLN A 86 -2.89 -3.90 6.32
N ALA A 87 -1.57 -3.96 6.42
CA ALA A 87 -0.84 -3.95 7.69
C ALA A 87 -1.00 -2.64 8.46
N LEU A 88 -1.34 -1.53 7.79
CA LEU A 88 -1.54 -0.24 8.46
C LEU A 88 -2.86 -0.18 9.22
N PHE A 89 -3.85 -1.03 8.92
CA PHE A 89 -5.14 -1.03 9.60
C PHE A 89 -5.07 -1.66 11.01
N ASP A 90 -6.12 -1.48 11.80
CA ASP A 90 -6.22 -2.02 13.17
C ASP A 90 -6.21 -3.54 13.21
N HIS A 91 -6.97 -4.18 12.30
CA HIS A 91 -7.22 -5.61 12.34
C HIS A 91 -7.29 -6.23 10.94
N SER A 92 -6.94 -7.50 10.85
CA SER A 92 -7.20 -8.35 9.69
C SER A 92 -7.82 -9.67 10.13
N THR A 93 -8.84 -10.14 9.42
CA THR A 93 -9.48 -11.44 9.68
C THR A 93 -8.67 -12.62 9.13
N GLU A 94 -7.54 -12.37 8.45
CA GLU A 94 -6.63 -13.42 7.96
C GLU A 94 -6.03 -14.23 9.13
N ASP A 95 -5.75 -15.52 8.90
CA ASP A 95 -5.15 -16.44 9.87
C ASP A 95 -5.85 -16.50 11.26
N GLY A 96 -7.18 -16.32 11.28
CA GLY A 96 -7.95 -16.35 12.53
C GLY A 96 -7.93 -15.04 13.33
N GLY A 97 -7.46 -13.95 12.73
CA GLY A 97 -7.44 -12.62 13.34
C GLY A 97 -6.03 -12.17 13.68
N ARG A 98 -5.61 -11.02 13.14
CA ARG A 98 -4.30 -10.40 13.38
C ARG A 98 -4.49 -8.93 13.70
N VAL A 99 -3.83 -8.47 14.76
CA VAL A 99 -3.72 -7.03 15.07
C VAL A 99 -2.68 -6.43 14.12
N GLY A 100 -3.06 -5.42 13.35
CA GLY A 100 -2.17 -4.69 12.48
C GLY A 100 -1.38 -3.61 13.23
N LEU A 101 -0.80 -2.67 12.49
CA LEU A 101 -0.04 -1.56 13.07
C LEU A 101 -0.96 -0.53 13.77
N GLY A 102 -2.27 -0.55 13.50
CA GLY A 102 -3.23 0.38 14.10
C GLY A 102 -2.96 1.84 13.73
N PHE A 103 -2.34 2.07 12.57
CA PHE A 103 -2.14 3.42 12.07
C PHE A 103 -3.45 3.93 11.48
N LEU A 104 -4.14 3.15 10.65
CA LEU A 104 -5.42 3.50 10.05
C LEU A 104 -6.56 2.75 10.73
N LYS A 105 -7.73 3.39 10.85
CA LYS A 105 -8.89 2.74 11.45
C LYS A 105 -9.59 1.82 10.46
N GLY A 106 -9.90 0.61 10.88
CA GLY A 106 -10.70 -0.33 10.09
C GLY A 106 -10.20 -1.76 10.11
N GLU A 107 -10.90 -2.62 9.36
CA GLU A 107 -10.67 -4.06 9.34
C GLU A 107 -10.40 -4.54 7.91
N VAL A 108 -9.42 -5.42 7.78
CA VAL A 108 -9.11 -6.13 6.53
C VAL A 108 -9.84 -7.47 6.53
N LYS A 109 -10.71 -7.68 5.54
CA LYS A 109 -11.60 -8.84 5.44
C LYS A 109 -11.33 -9.66 4.19
N HIS A 110 -11.61 -10.96 4.26
CA HIS A 110 -11.57 -11.82 3.08
C HIS A 110 -12.77 -11.53 2.15
N PHE A 111 -12.54 -11.57 0.84
CA PHE A 111 -13.60 -11.66 -0.14
C PHE A 111 -14.32 -13.01 0.00
N THR A 112 -15.55 -13.04 0.49
CA THR A 112 -16.32 -14.30 0.63
C THR A 112 -16.55 -14.96 -0.75
N GLU A 113 -16.69 -16.29 -0.82
CA GLU A 113 -17.13 -16.89 -2.08
C GLU A 113 -18.54 -16.39 -2.44
N GLY A 114 -18.80 -16.05 -3.71
CA GLY A 114 -20.13 -15.62 -4.16
C GLY A 114 -20.41 -14.11 -4.09
N ILE A 115 -19.40 -13.24 -3.92
CA ILE A 115 -19.63 -11.78 -3.95
C ILE A 115 -20.02 -11.29 -5.34
N GLY A 116 -21.13 -10.58 -5.41
CA GLY A 116 -21.80 -10.18 -6.65
C GLY A 116 -23.27 -10.60 -6.63
N LEU A 117 -24.07 -10.13 -7.59
CA LEU A 117 -25.46 -10.55 -7.75
C LEU A 117 -25.55 -11.55 -8.92
N ASP A 118 -26.30 -12.64 -8.74
CA ASP A 118 -26.66 -13.62 -9.76
C ASP A 118 -25.48 -14.14 -10.63
N HIS A 119 -25.49 -13.89 -11.93
CA HIS A 119 -24.51 -14.39 -12.91
C HIS A 119 -23.14 -13.70 -12.85
N ASP A 120 -22.95 -12.73 -11.94
CA ASP A 120 -21.78 -11.87 -11.84
C ASP A 120 -20.93 -12.16 -10.59
N VAL A 121 -20.92 -13.44 -10.17
CA VAL A 121 -20.07 -13.93 -9.08
C VAL A 121 -18.62 -13.66 -9.39
N GLN A 122 -18.01 -12.82 -8.57
CA GLN A 122 -16.61 -12.46 -8.70
C GLN A 122 -15.69 -13.61 -8.22
N LYS A 123 -14.59 -13.82 -8.94
CA LYS A 123 -13.57 -14.81 -8.59
C LYS A 123 -12.67 -14.27 -7.49
N VAL A 124 -12.23 -15.14 -6.59
CA VAL A 124 -11.25 -14.79 -5.55
C VAL A 124 -9.95 -15.55 -5.84
N PRO A 125 -8.78 -14.88 -5.90
CA PRO A 125 -8.53 -13.46 -5.60
C PRO A 125 -9.09 -12.49 -6.66
N HIS A 126 -9.37 -11.25 -6.24
CA HIS A 126 -9.52 -10.11 -7.16
C HIS A 126 -8.20 -9.92 -7.91
N MET A 127 -8.17 -10.32 -9.17
CA MET A 127 -6.95 -10.30 -10.00
C MET A 127 -7.21 -9.63 -11.34
N GLY A 128 -6.45 -8.58 -11.64
CA GLY A 128 -6.50 -7.88 -12.91
C GLY A 128 -6.63 -6.37 -12.78
N TRP A 129 -6.98 -5.73 -13.89
CA TRP A 129 -7.09 -4.29 -13.98
C TRP A 129 -8.48 -3.79 -13.60
N ASN A 130 -8.56 -2.96 -12.56
CA ASN A 130 -9.83 -2.41 -12.07
C ASN A 130 -9.72 -0.89 -11.84
N ASN A 131 -10.84 -0.18 -11.91
CA ASN A 131 -10.93 1.26 -11.79
C ASN A 131 -10.80 1.71 -10.32
N VAL A 132 -10.13 2.83 -10.12
CA VAL A 132 -10.03 3.49 -8.80
C VAL A 132 -10.79 4.81 -8.86
N THR A 133 -11.78 4.94 -7.99
CA THR A 133 -12.47 6.19 -7.73
C THR A 133 -11.72 6.94 -6.63
N GLN A 134 -11.02 8.00 -7.01
CA GLN A 134 -10.34 8.93 -6.09
C GLN A 134 -11.41 9.69 -5.29
N THR A 135 -11.40 9.58 -3.96
CA THR A 135 -12.43 10.17 -3.09
C THR A 135 -12.01 11.51 -2.51
N THR A 136 -10.71 11.75 -2.44
CA THR A 136 -10.11 12.94 -1.85
C THR A 136 -8.95 13.41 -2.73
N SER A 137 -8.84 14.71 -2.95
CA SER A 137 -7.67 15.29 -3.65
C SER A 137 -6.41 15.03 -2.84
N HIS A 138 -5.34 14.58 -3.50
CA HIS A 138 -4.07 14.28 -2.85
C HIS A 138 -2.91 14.47 -3.85
N PRO A 139 -1.71 14.92 -3.43
CA PRO A 139 -0.56 15.08 -4.32
C PRO A 139 -0.22 13.81 -5.11
N LEU A 140 -0.41 12.63 -4.53
CA LEU A 140 -0.14 11.36 -5.22
C LEU A 140 -1.09 11.05 -6.38
N TRP A 141 -2.24 11.72 -6.45
CA TRP A 141 -3.16 11.64 -7.59
C TRP A 141 -2.84 12.62 -8.73
N ALA A 142 -1.86 13.51 -8.56
CA ALA A 142 -1.54 14.51 -9.57
C ALA A 142 -1.25 13.89 -10.95
N GLY A 143 -1.91 14.38 -11.99
CA GLY A 143 -1.76 13.85 -13.35
C GLY A 143 -2.37 12.47 -13.60
N ILE A 144 -3.10 11.89 -12.63
CA ILE A 144 -3.83 10.63 -12.78
C ILE A 144 -5.31 10.93 -12.91
N ASN A 145 -5.89 10.59 -14.06
CA ASN A 145 -7.31 10.83 -14.32
C ASN A 145 -8.19 10.03 -13.34
N GLN A 146 -9.30 10.64 -12.93
CA GLN A 146 -10.35 9.96 -12.15
C GLN A 146 -10.82 8.68 -12.88
N HIS A 147 -11.11 7.62 -12.12
CA HIS A 147 -11.45 6.29 -12.63
C HIS A 147 -10.35 5.62 -13.47
N SER A 148 -9.09 6.01 -13.32
CA SER A 148 -7.97 5.27 -13.92
C SER A 148 -7.91 3.82 -13.44
N ARG A 149 -7.40 2.92 -14.27
CA ARG A 149 -7.26 1.51 -13.94
C ARG A 149 -5.89 1.21 -13.35
N PHE A 150 -5.87 0.38 -12.32
CA PHE A 150 -4.65 -0.15 -11.70
C PHE A 150 -4.72 -1.67 -11.61
N TYR A 151 -3.57 -2.33 -11.47
CA TYR A 151 -3.48 -3.78 -11.36
C TYR A 151 -3.61 -4.26 -9.91
N PHE A 152 -4.60 -5.10 -9.66
CA PHE A 152 -4.90 -5.71 -8.37
C PHE A 152 -4.58 -7.20 -8.38
N VAL A 153 -4.16 -7.73 -7.22
CA VAL A 153 -4.06 -9.17 -6.94
C VAL A 153 -4.14 -9.40 -5.43
N HIS A 154 -5.35 -9.65 -4.92
CA HIS A 154 -5.58 -9.83 -3.49
C HIS A 154 -6.87 -10.61 -3.19
N SER A 155 -6.88 -11.40 -2.11
CA SER A 155 -8.08 -12.06 -1.57
C SER A 155 -8.69 -11.31 -0.39
N TYR A 156 -7.92 -10.43 0.24
CA TYR A 156 -8.34 -9.61 1.38
C TYR A 156 -8.42 -8.14 0.99
N TYR A 157 -9.33 -7.38 1.58
CA TYR A 157 -9.52 -5.95 1.30
C TYR A 157 -9.81 -5.19 2.59
N ALA A 158 -9.45 -3.90 2.62
CA ALA A 158 -9.80 -3.02 3.73
C ALA A 158 -11.26 -2.55 3.62
N ASP A 159 -12.07 -2.88 4.64
CA ASP A 159 -13.44 -2.41 4.82
C ASP A 159 -13.45 -1.18 5.74
N ALA A 160 -13.07 -0.04 5.15
CA ALA A 160 -12.96 1.23 5.86
C ALA A 160 -13.56 2.39 5.05
N VAL A 161 -14.47 2.10 4.12
CA VAL A 161 -14.96 3.07 3.11
C VAL A 161 -15.66 4.31 3.69
N GLN A 162 -16.03 4.27 4.97
CA GLN A 162 -16.66 5.38 5.71
C GLN A 162 -15.65 6.21 6.53
N CYS A 163 -14.38 5.82 6.56
CA CYS A 163 -13.34 6.51 7.31
C CYS A 163 -12.85 7.76 6.57
N VAL A 164 -12.50 8.81 7.33
CA VAL A 164 -11.94 10.06 6.78
C VAL A 164 -10.57 9.87 6.11
N GLU A 165 -9.91 8.75 6.40
CA GLU A 165 -8.59 8.37 5.89
C GLU A 165 -8.65 7.74 4.50
N VAL A 166 -9.84 7.58 3.90
CA VAL A 166 -10.01 6.99 2.56
C VAL A 166 -9.68 8.00 1.46
N LEU A 167 -8.74 7.63 0.59
CA LEU A 167 -8.27 8.45 -0.52
C LEU A 167 -8.68 7.89 -1.89
N GLY A 168 -9.12 6.63 -1.93
CA GLY A 168 -9.70 6.00 -3.11
C GLY A 168 -10.44 4.70 -2.80
N THR A 169 -11.45 4.41 -3.62
CA THR A 169 -12.27 3.20 -3.53
C THR A 169 -12.32 2.46 -4.87
N THR A 170 -12.61 1.16 -4.80
CA THR A 170 -12.80 0.30 -5.97
C THR A 170 -14.00 -0.62 -5.73
N GLU A 171 -14.70 -0.99 -6.79
CA GLU A 171 -15.81 -1.94 -6.74
C GLU A 171 -15.39 -3.30 -7.33
N TYR A 172 -15.65 -4.36 -6.57
CA TYR A 172 -15.42 -5.75 -6.96
C TYR A 172 -16.37 -6.68 -6.20
N GLY A 173 -17.64 -6.73 -6.63
CA GLY A 173 -18.74 -7.38 -5.88
C GLY A 173 -19.15 -6.63 -4.60
N VAL A 174 -18.18 -6.00 -3.93
CA VAL A 174 -18.32 -5.04 -2.84
C VAL A 174 -17.48 -3.79 -3.15
N ARG A 175 -17.84 -2.66 -2.54
CA ARG A 175 -16.99 -1.47 -2.54
C ARG A 175 -15.97 -1.58 -1.42
N PHE A 176 -14.69 -1.42 -1.73
CA PHE A 176 -13.60 -1.48 -0.75
C PHE A 176 -12.65 -0.29 -0.85
N THR A 177 -11.85 -0.09 0.19
CA THR A 177 -10.81 0.94 0.24
C THR A 177 -9.60 0.50 -0.57
N SER A 178 -9.37 1.14 -1.71
CA SER A 178 -8.24 0.84 -2.61
C SER A 178 -7.07 1.81 -2.46
N ALA A 179 -7.29 2.95 -1.81
CA ALA A 179 -6.25 3.82 -1.30
C ALA A 179 -6.68 4.51 0.01
N ALA A 180 -5.76 4.63 0.95
CA ALA A 180 -5.97 5.29 2.23
C ALA A 180 -4.71 6.02 2.68
N GLY A 181 -4.85 6.99 3.57
CA GLY A 181 -3.71 7.74 4.08
C GLY A 181 -4.09 8.71 5.18
N ARG A 182 -3.06 9.13 5.92
CA ARG A 182 -3.14 10.14 6.96
C ARG A 182 -1.78 10.83 7.04
N GLU A 183 -1.79 12.17 7.08
CA GLU A 183 -0.58 13.00 7.16
C GLU A 183 0.44 12.64 6.07
N ASN A 184 1.61 12.14 6.46
CA ASN A 184 2.73 11.76 5.61
C ASN A 184 2.64 10.31 5.06
N VAL A 185 1.51 9.62 5.27
CA VAL A 185 1.32 8.24 4.82
C VAL A 185 0.27 8.18 3.72
N PHE A 186 0.60 7.50 2.62
CA PHE A 186 -0.33 7.10 1.59
C PHE A 186 -0.15 5.61 1.32
N ALA A 187 -1.23 4.88 1.17
CA ALA A 187 -1.16 3.45 0.92
C ALA A 187 -2.18 3.06 -0.15
N VAL A 188 -1.84 2.03 -0.94
CA VAL A 188 -2.65 1.54 -2.05
C VAL A 188 -2.78 0.03 -2.00
N GLN A 189 -3.95 -0.48 -2.34
CA GLN A 189 -4.22 -1.92 -2.41
C GLN A 189 -3.71 -2.52 -3.73
N PHE A 190 -3.71 -1.72 -4.79
CA PHE A 190 -3.17 -2.10 -6.10
C PHE A 190 -1.64 -2.02 -6.13
N HIS A 191 -1.07 -2.55 -7.21
CA HIS A 191 0.38 -2.60 -7.45
C HIS A 191 0.80 -1.52 -8.43
N PRO A 192 1.25 -0.33 -7.99
CA PRO A 192 1.67 0.74 -8.89
C PRO A 192 2.86 0.30 -9.77
N GLU A 193 3.75 -0.56 -9.28
CA GLU A 193 4.86 -1.11 -10.05
C GLU A 193 4.42 -2.02 -11.22
N LYS A 194 3.16 -2.48 -11.22
CA LYS A 194 2.54 -3.28 -12.29
C LYS A 194 1.51 -2.50 -13.11
N SER A 195 1.22 -1.26 -12.74
CA SER A 195 0.11 -0.46 -13.27
C SER A 195 0.52 0.51 -14.39
N HIS A 196 1.58 0.17 -15.15
CA HIS A 196 2.05 0.92 -16.31
C HIS A 196 2.16 2.44 -16.07
N THR A 197 1.62 3.25 -16.96
CA THR A 197 1.76 4.72 -16.94
C THR A 197 1.11 5.34 -15.71
N GLN A 198 -0.07 4.86 -15.27
CA GLN A 198 -0.73 5.41 -14.08
C GLN A 198 0.03 5.04 -12.81
N GLY A 199 0.55 3.81 -12.75
CA GLY A 199 1.39 3.36 -11.65
C GLY A 199 2.70 4.13 -11.53
N LEU A 200 3.40 4.34 -12.65
CA LEU A 200 4.62 5.15 -12.67
C LEU A 200 4.36 6.62 -12.33
N ALA A 201 3.22 7.19 -12.75
CA ALA A 201 2.83 8.55 -12.35
C ALA A 201 2.65 8.64 -10.83
N LEU A 202 1.99 7.66 -10.20
CA LEU A 202 1.81 7.63 -8.75
C LEU A 202 3.15 7.52 -8.01
N LEU A 203 4.04 6.62 -8.46
CA LEU A 203 5.37 6.48 -7.88
C LEU A 203 6.22 7.75 -8.06
N HIS A 204 6.14 8.39 -9.23
CA HIS A 204 6.78 9.68 -9.47
C HIS A 204 6.27 10.74 -8.49
N ASN A 205 4.95 10.84 -8.30
CA ASN A 205 4.39 11.79 -7.35
C ASN A 205 4.86 11.51 -5.92
N PHE A 206 4.93 10.25 -5.52
CA PHE A 206 5.44 9.85 -4.20
C PHE A 206 6.89 10.28 -3.97
N VAL A 207 7.78 10.03 -4.94
CA VAL A 207 9.21 10.40 -4.84
C VAL A 207 9.42 11.91 -4.65
N HIS A 208 8.50 12.73 -5.16
CA HIS A 208 8.58 14.19 -5.08
C HIS A 208 7.69 14.78 -3.97
N TRP A 209 7.02 13.92 -3.19
CA TRP A 209 6.10 14.35 -2.14
C TRP A 209 6.82 14.58 -0.82
N ASN A 210 6.63 15.76 -0.23
CA ASN A 210 7.27 16.13 1.03
C ASN A 210 6.52 15.63 2.29
N GLY A 211 5.43 14.88 2.13
CA GLY A 211 4.62 14.37 3.24
C GLY A 211 3.51 15.33 3.71
N CYS A 212 3.26 16.43 2.99
CA CYS A 212 2.17 17.37 3.27
C CYS A 212 1.06 17.30 2.21
N THR A 213 -0.20 17.34 2.64
CA THR A 213 -1.41 17.28 1.78
C THR A 213 -2.04 18.64 1.55
#